data_AF-A0A7R7BX37-F1
#
_entry.id   AF-A0A7R7BX37-F1
#
_cell.length_a   1.000
_cell.length_b   1.000
_cell.length_c   1.000
_cell.angle_alpha   90.00
_cell.angle_beta   90.00
_cell.angle_gamma   90.00
#
_symmetry.space_group_name_H-M   'P 1'
#
loop_
_entity.id
_entity.type
_entity.pdbx_description
1 polymer ?
#
loop_
_entity_poly.entity_id
_entity_poly.type
_entity_poly.pdbx_seq_one_letter_code
_entity_poly.pdbx_strand_id
1 'polypeptide(L)'
;MLKMSDQPPARYVGTPTRLQFNGPPDEDQVRFLMNQQERFRRQMAVAGKINTIRRMIMNENYVSLAMFIPIMQASAFVPHDHELIFAKGAFRFLAGDDVEAAHLILPQLENSLRHMLALNGIETNRINPDGTQEEAMLSRLLEEHREPLLTMIPAAMLQEVDLLFNFRGGASVRNELAHGKMGDGDFWSPVVIYATWLVLRMACVPSFRVWPDVASAMFSQGCH
;
A
#
# COMPACT_ATOMS: atom_id res chain seq x y z
N MET A 1 -1.59 -19.32 -53.73
CA MET A 1 -1.48 -19.95 -52.41
C MET A 1 -0.15 -19.51 -51.79
N LEU A 2 -0.18 -18.46 -50.97
CA LEU A 2 0.90 -18.09 -50.04
C LEU A 2 0.34 -17.01 -49.10
N LYS A 3 -0.11 -17.44 -47.92
CA LYS A 3 -0.28 -16.62 -46.73
C LYS A 3 0.99 -16.80 -45.91
N MET A 4 1.55 -15.71 -45.40
CA MET A 4 2.11 -15.52 -44.05
C MET A 4 3.09 -14.35 -44.10
N SER A 5 2.69 -13.24 -43.47
CA SER A 5 3.63 -12.31 -42.86
C SER A 5 3.10 -12.04 -41.45
N ASP A 6 3.78 -12.62 -40.47
CA ASP A 6 3.60 -12.36 -39.05
C ASP A 6 3.80 -10.87 -38.75
N GLN A 7 2.83 -10.28 -38.06
CA GLN A 7 2.99 -9.00 -37.39
C GLN A 7 2.85 -9.26 -35.89
N PRO A 8 3.84 -8.85 -35.06
CA PRO A 8 3.76 -9.09 -33.61
C PRO A 8 2.62 -8.28 -32.99
N PRO A 9 1.98 -8.78 -31.92
CA PRO A 9 0.88 -8.09 -31.28
C PRO A 9 1.34 -6.74 -30.74
N ALA A 10 0.56 -5.70 -31.05
CA ALA A 10 0.80 -4.33 -30.62
C ALA A 10 0.94 -4.27 -29.09
N ARG A 11 2.08 -3.75 -28.61
CA ARG A 11 2.25 -3.35 -27.21
C ARG A 11 1.28 -2.20 -26.93
N TYR A 12 0.24 -2.48 -26.16
CA TYR A 12 -0.62 -1.45 -25.58
C TYR A 12 0.17 -0.73 -24.48
N VAL A 13 0.91 0.32 -24.85
CA VAL A 13 1.43 1.31 -23.90
C VAL A 13 0.38 2.42 -23.86
N GLY A 14 -0.58 2.27 -22.94
CA GLY A 14 -1.67 3.22 -22.78
C GLY A 14 -1.21 4.51 -22.09
N THR A 15 -0.49 5.36 -22.81
CA THR A 15 -0.58 6.81 -22.54
C THR A 15 -1.95 7.23 -23.07
N PRO A 16 -2.84 7.91 -22.30
CA PRO A 16 -4.11 8.33 -22.85
C PRO A 16 -3.86 9.23 -24.06
N THR A 17 -4.25 8.74 -25.23
CA THR A 17 -4.22 9.45 -26.49
C THR A 17 -5.05 10.72 -26.34
N ARG A 18 -4.36 11.87 -26.19
CA ARG A 18 -4.88 13.24 -26.30
C ARG A 18 -6.18 13.48 -25.52
N LEU A 19 -6.14 14.26 -24.42
CA LEU A 19 -7.35 14.79 -23.75
C LEU A 19 -8.33 15.34 -24.82
N GLN A 20 -9.34 14.56 -25.19
CA GLN A 20 -10.36 14.97 -26.13
C GLN A 20 -11.43 15.67 -25.31
N PHE A 21 -11.44 17.01 -25.36
CA PHE A 21 -12.43 17.84 -24.66
C PHE A 21 -13.83 17.82 -25.30
N ASN A 22 -14.11 16.86 -26.20
CA ASN A 22 -15.40 16.74 -26.88
C ASN A 22 -16.20 15.58 -26.30
N GLY A 23 -16.96 15.85 -25.24
CA GLY A 23 -17.86 14.91 -24.56
C GLY A 23 -17.66 14.89 -23.04
N PRO A 24 -18.61 14.36 -22.25
CA PRO A 24 -18.36 14.08 -20.83
C PRO A 24 -17.14 13.16 -20.71
N PRO A 25 -16.21 13.45 -19.79
CA PRO A 25 -14.96 12.69 -19.69
C PRO A 25 -15.25 11.25 -19.31
N ASP A 26 -14.59 10.33 -20.02
CA ASP A 26 -14.59 8.91 -19.69
C ASP A 26 -14.01 8.67 -18.28
N GLU A 27 -14.47 7.63 -17.59
CA GLU A 27 -14.13 7.37 -16.18
C GLU A 27 -12.61 7.26 -15.98
N ASP A 28 -11.92 6.63 -16.93
CA ASP A 28 -10.46 6.50 -16.91
C ASP A 28 -9.74 7.85 -17.07
N GLN A 29 -10.31 8.78 -17.86
CA GLN A 29 -9.76 10.13 -18.01
C GLN A 29 -9.92 10.92 -16.71
N VAL A 30 -11.07 10.78 -16.04
CA VAL A 30 -11.31 11.40 -14.73
C VAL A 30 -10.32 10.86 -13.70
N ARG A 31 -10.13 9.53 -13.63
CA ARG A 31 -9.18 8.90 -12.70
C ARG A 31 -7.72 9.30 -12.99
N PHE A 32 -7.36 9.46 -14.26
CA PHE A 32 -6.04 9.98 -14.64
C PHE A 32 -5.81 11.42 -14.14
N LEU A 33 -6.77 12.31 -14.35
CA LEU A 33 -6.70 13.69 -13.87
C LEU A 33 -6.65 13.76 -12.34
N MET A 34 -7.48 12.95 -11.65
CA MET A 34 -7.43 12.80 -10.20
C MET A 34 -6.03 12.37 -9.75
N ASN A 35 -5.45 11.34 -10.37
CA ASN A 35 -4.12 10.88 -10.01
C ASN A 35 -3.05 11.98 -10.22
N GLN A 36 -3.14 12.79 -11.28
CA GLN A 36 -2.22 13.93 -11.48
C GLN A 36 -2.33 14.98 -10.37
N GLN A 37 -3.56 15.34 -9.97
CA GLN A 37 -3.77 16.25 -8.84
C GLN A 37 -3.23 15.65 -7.54
N GLU A 38 -3.51 14.37 -7.30
CA GLU A 38 -3.04 13.65 -6.12
C GLU A 38 -1.51 13.56 -6.04
N ARG A 39 -0.79 13.50 -7.18
CA ARG A 39 0.68 13.56 -7.18
C ARG A 39 1.21 14.81 -6.49
N PHE A 40 0.62 15.98 -6.76
CA PHE A 40 1.03 17.23 -6.11
C PHE A 40 0.72 17.21 -4.61
N ARG A 41 -0.47 16.72 -4.23
CA ARG A 41 -0.84 16.57 -2.81
C ARG A 41 0.12 15.64 -2.07
N ARG A 42 0.47 14.49 -2.67
CA ARG A 42 1.42 13.51 -2.12
C ARG A 42 2.81 14.12 -1.96
N GLN A 43 3.28 14.89 -2.95
CA GLN A 43 4.55 15.60 -2.85
C GLN A 43 4.57 16.59 -1.68
N MET A 44 3.53 17.41 -1.53
CA MET A 44 3.42 18.32 -0.39
C MET A 44 3.31 17.58 0.94
N ALA A 45 2.55 16.48 1.00
CA ALA A 45 2.43 15.66 2.20
C ALA A 45 3.78 15.05 2.60
N VAL A 46 4.56 14.56 1.63
CA VAL A 46 5.90 14.01 1.87
C VAL A 46 6.84 15.08 2.40
N ALA A 47 6.98 16.18 1.67
CA ALA A 47 7.93 17.25 2.01
C ALA A 47 7.56 17.97 3.32
N GLY A 48 6.28 18.34 3.50
CA GLY A 48 5.83 19.18 4.59
C GLY A 48 5.43 18.43 5.86
N LYS A 49 4.94 17.18 5.74
CA LYS A 49 4.40 16.43 6.88
C LYS A 49 5.20 15.17 7.18
N ILE A 50 5.33 14.25 6.23
CA ILE A 50 5.88 12.91 6.49
C ILE A 50 7.36 13.01 6.87
N ASN A 51 8.18 13.72 6.07
CA ASN A 51 9.60 13.89 6.37
C ASN A 51 9.84 14.70 7.65
N THR A 52 8.95 15.65 7.95
CA THR A 52 8.98 16.41 9.20
C THR A 52 8.72 15.49 10.40
N ILE A 53 7.70 14.63 10.33
CA ILE A 53 7.38 13.65 11.37
C ILE A 53 8.54 12.67 11.59
N ARG A 54 9.09 12.09 10.51
CA ARG A 54 10.25 11.18 10.57
C ARG A 54 11.41 11.83 11.32
N ARG A 55 11.75 13.06 10.94
CA ARG A 55 12.84 13.84 11.53
C ARG A 55 12.60 14.16 13.00
N MET A 56 11.41 14.64 13.37
CA MET A 56 11.10 14.93 14.78
C MET A 56 11.22 13.66 15.63
N ILE A 57 10.58 12.56 15.20
CA ILE A 57 10.59 11.32 15.98
C ILE A 57 12.03 10.80 16.16
N MET A 58 12.81 10.72 15.09
CA MET A 58 14.17 10.16 15.14
C MET A 58 15.19 11.08 15.82
N ASN A 59 15.03 12.40 15.75
CA ASN A 59 15.99 13.33 16.36
C ASN A 59 15.70 13.60 17.84
N GLU A 60 14.43 13.53 18.25
CA GLU A 60 14.02 13.90 19.61
C GLU A 60 13.91 12.68 20.54
N ASN A 61 13.94 11.45 20.00
CA ASN A 61 13.72 10.24 20.76
C ASN A 61 14.72 9.15 20.39
N TYR A 62 15.08 8.31 21.36
CA TYR A 62 15.75 7.04 21.08
C TYR A 62 14.72 6.03 20.59
N VAL A 63 14.68 5.82 19.29
CA VAL A 63 13.76 4.88 18.64
C VAL A 63 14.49 3.56 18.41
N SER A 64 13.92 2.46 18.91
CA SER A 64 14.42 1.11 18.63
C SER A 64 13.36 0.28 17.91
N LEU A 65 13.81 -0.73 17.16
CA LEU A 65 12.93 -1.69 16.49
C LEU A 65 11.91 -2.33 17.45
N ALA A 66 12.35 -2.65 18.67
CA ALA A 66 11.53 -3.32 19.68
C ALA A 66 10.26 -2.53 20.05
N MET A 67 10.29 -1.19 19.91
CA MET A 67 9.13 -0.34 20.21
C MET A 67 7.99 -0.51 19.21
N PHE A 68 8.26 -0.99 18.00
CA PHE A 68 7.23 -1.19 16.98
C PHE A 68 6.50 -2.52 17.12
N ILE A 69 7.14 -3.55 17.68
CA ILE A 69 6.57 -4.90 17.77
C ILE A 69 5.18 -4.91 18.43
N PRO A 70 4.96 -4.28 19.61
CA PRO A 70 3.65 -4.25 20.25
C PRO A 70 2.59 -3.49 19.44
N ILE A 71 3.01 -2.45 18.69
CA ILE A 71 2.11 -1.68 17.82
C ILE A 71 1.61 -2.58 16.67
N MET A 72 2.51 -3.39 16.09
CA MET A 72 2.16 -4.30 15.00
C MET A 72 1.33 -5.48 15.50
N GLN A 73 1.63 -6.04 16.67
CA GLN A 73 0.83 -7.10 17.30
C GLN A 73 -0.60 -6.66 17.63
N ALA A 74 -0.80 -5.38 17.98
CA ALA A 74 -2.12 -4.82 18.25
C ALA A 74 -2.90 -4.42 16.99
N SER A 75 -2.29 -4.54 15.80
CA SER A 75 -2.90 -4.08 14.56
C SER A 75 -3.74 -5.16 13.90
N ALA A 76 -5.04 -4.89 13.68
CA ALA A 76 -5.89 -5.76 12.87
C ALA A 76 -5.46 -5.82 11.39
N PHE A 77 -4.67 -4.83 10.93
CA PHE A 77 -4.19 -4.79 9.55
C PHE A 77 -2.96 -5.68 9.35
N VAL A 78 -2.20 -5.97 10.40
CA VAL A 78 -0.97 -6.77 10.31
C VAL A 78 -1.32 -8.25 10.54
N PRO A 79 -1.09 -9.14 9.56
CA PRO A 79 -1.30 -10.56 9.75
C PRO A 79 -0.39 -11.15 10.84
N HIS A 80 -0.85 -12.22 11.49
CA HIS A 80 0.00 -13.03 12.37
C HIS A 80 1.26 -13.50 11.66
N ASP A 81 2.40 -13.50 12.36
CA ASP A 81 3.74 -13.84 11.88
C ASP A 81 4.37 -12.81 10.91
N HIS A 82 3.70 -11.69 10.64
CA HIS A 82 4.22 -10.60 9.80
C HIS A 82 4.64 -9.35 10.61
N GLU A 83 4.49 -9.36 11.94
CA GLU A 83 4.73 -8.22 12.81
C GLU A 83 6.17 -7.71 12.75
N LEU A 84 7.15 -8.62 12.68
CA LEU A 84 8.55 -8.26 12.56
C LEU A 84 8.87 -7.57 11.23
N ILE A 85 8.23 -7.99 10.13
CA ILE A 85 8.41 -7.37 8.81
C ILE A 85 7.91 -5.94 8.85
N PHE A 86 6.70 -5.73 9.38
CA PHE A 86 6.11 -4.41 9.55
C PHE A 86 6.91 -3.53 10.51
N ALA A 87 7.36 -4.07 11.64
CA ALA A 87 8.17 -3.35 12.60
C ALA A 87 9.51 -2.89 11.99
N LYS A 88 10.19 -3.78 11.26
CA LYS A 88 11.43 -3.43 10.54
C LYS A 88 11.18 -2.36 9.50
N GLY A 89 10.16 -2.53 8.66
CA GLY A 89 9.82 -1.55 7.64
C GLY A 89 9.45 -0.19 8.23
N ALA A 90 8.71 -0.16 9.34
CA ALA A 90 8.38 1.07 10.07
C ALA A 90 9.63 1.77 10.62
N PHE A 91 10.53 1.00 11.26
CA PHE A 91 11.78 1.52 11.78
C PHE A 91 12.68 2.10 10.68
N ARG A 92 12.88 1.35 9.58
CA ARG A 92 13.64 1.82 8.41
C ARG A 92 13.03 3.05 7.78
N PHE A 93 11.70 3.06 7.67
CA PHE A 93 10.97 4.21 7.17
C PHE A 93 11.25 5.44 8.04
N LEU A 94 11.12 5.37 9.36
CA LEU A 94 11.44 6.53 10.19
C LEU A 94 12.91 6.97 10.07
N ALA A 95 13.84 6.02 9.96
CA ALA A 95 15.27 6.27 9.85
C ALA A 95 15.73 6.93 8.54
N GLY A 96 14.86 7.07 7.53
CA GLY A 96 15.26 7.62 6.22
C GLY A 96 15.55 6.58 5.15
N ASP A 97 15.49 5.29 5.49
CA ASP A 97 15.83 4.19 4.59
C ASP A 97 14.60 3.73 3.80
N ASP A 98 14.26 4.52 2.77
CA ASP A 98 13.07 4.33 1.94
C ASP A 98 13.18 3.07 1.05
N VAL A 99 14.39 2.64 0.70
CA VAL A 99 14.62 1.44 -0.10
C VAL A 99 14.25 0.20 0.70
N GLU A 100 14.85 0.00 1.87
CA GLU A 100 14.52 -1.17 2.72
C GLU A 100 13.05 -1.12 3.17
N ALA A 101 12.55 0.06 3.53
CA ALA A 101 11.17 0.21 3.96
C ALA A 101 10.17 -0.19 2.87
N ALA A 102 10.36 0.29 1.63
CA ALA A 102 9.46 -0.02 0.53
C ALA A 102 9.44 -1.53 0.21
N HIS A 103 10.61 -2.17 0.16
CA HIS A 103 10.71 -3.61 -0.10
C HIS A 103 10.08 -4.47 0.99
N LEU A 104 10.13 -4.02 2.25
CA LEU A 104 9.49 -4.73 3.35
C LEU A 104 7.98 -4.51 3.38
N ILE A 105 7.51 -3.27 3.17
CA ILE A 105 6.13 -2.87 3.45
C ILE A 105 5.20 -3.02 2.25
N LEU A 106 5.60 -2.58 1.05
CA LEU A 106 4.68 -2.53 -0.09
C LEU A 106 4.17 -3.91 -0.52
N PRO A 107 4.98 -5.00 -0.48
CA PRO A 107 4.47 -6.34 -0.77
C PRO A 107 3.40 -6.83 0.22
N GLN A 108 3.37 -6.32 1.45
CA GLN A 108 2.47 -6.78 2.50
C GLN A 108 1.02 -6.31 2.33
N LEU A 109 0.80 -5.28 1.51
CA LEU A 109 -0.52 -4.63 1.38
C LEU A 109 -1.62 -5.63 1.03
N GLU A 110 -1.42 -6.47 0.02
CA GLU A 110 -2.46 -7.39 -0.43
C GLU A 110 -2.81 -8.42 0.66
N ASN A 111 -1.79 -9.06 1.25
CA ASN A 111 -2.00 -10.03 2.33
C ASN A 111 -2.69 -9.38 3.55
N SER A 112 -2.38 -8.13 3.85
CA SER A 112 -3.01 -7.37 4.94
C SER A 112 -4.50 -7.11 4.67
N LEU A 113 -4.88 -6.77 3.44
CA LEU A 113 -6.28 -6.60 3.05
C LEU A 113 -7.05 -7.94 3.10
N ARG A 114 -6.42 -9.03 2.68
CA ARG A 114 -6.99 -10.39 2.80
C ARG A 114 -7.21 -10.77 4.25
N HIS A 115 -6.23 -10.50 5.10
CA HIS A 115 -6.32 -10.77 6.53
C HIS A 115 -7.47 -10.00 7.18
N MET A 116 -7.61 -8.70 6.88
CA MET A 116 -8.74 -7.88 7.34
C MET A 116 -10.10 -8.46 6.92
N LEU A 117 -10.23 -8.90 5.66
CA LEU A 117 -11.44 -9.56 5.16
C LEU A 117 -11.72 -10.88 5.91
N ALA A 118 -10.69 -11.69 6.11
CA ALA A 118 -10.79 -12.96 6.84
C ALA A 118 -11.20 -12.77 8.31
N LEU A 119 -10.66 -11.75 9.00
CA LEU A 119 -11.08 -11.38 10.36
C LEU A 119 -12.57 -11.01 10.45
N ASN A 120 -13.18 -10.62 9.33
CA ASN A 120 -14.60 -10.29 9.22
C ASN A 120 -15.43 -11.41 8.58
N GLY A 121 -14.88 -12.63 8.50
CA GLY A 121 -15.57 -13.81 7.99
C GLY A 121 -15.76 -13.83 6.48
N ILE A 122 -14.98 -13.02 5.74
CA ILE A 122 -15.06 -12.95 4.28
C ILE A 122 -13.90 -13.74 3.68
N GLU A 123 -14.23 -14.85 3.04
CA GLU A 123 -13.26 -15.67 2.30
C GLU A 123 -12.85 -14.97 1.00
N THR A 124 -11.54 -14.94 0.75
CA THR A 124 -10.95 -14.29 -0.43
C THR A 124 -10.26 -15.27 -1.39
N ASN A 125 -10.31 -16.57 -1.08
CA ASN A 125 -9.78 -17.65 -1.90
C ASN A 125 -10.94 -18.30 -2.65
N ARG A 126 -10.86 -18.38 -3.97
CA ARG A 126 -11.80 -19.19 -4.76
C ARG A 126 -11.16 -20.53 -5.07
N ILE A 127 -11.91 -21.59 -4.83
CA ILE A 127 -11.56 -22.93 -5.32
C ILE A 127 -12.03 -23.01 -6.77
N ASN A 128 -11.09 -23.16 -7.69
CA ASN A 128 -11.34 -23.43 -9.09
C ASN A 128 -12.08 -24.76 -9.27
N PRO A 129 -12.80 -24.96 -10.39
CA PRO A 129 -13.47 -26.23 -10.68
C PRO A 129 -12.55 -27.45 -10.69
N ASP A 130 -11.23 -27.24 -10.85
CA ASP A 130 -10.19 -28.28 -10.80
C ASP A 130 -9.66 -28.56 -9.38
N GLY A 131 -10.23 -27.92 -8.36
CA GLY A 131 -9.84 -28.08 -6.95
C GLY A 131 -8.63 -27.24 -6.54
N THR A 132 -8.04 -26.45 -7.45
CA THR A 132 -6.95 -25.53 -7.11
C THR A 132 -7.49 -24.24 -6.48
N GLN A 133 -6.73 -23.59 -5.60
CA GLN A 133 -7.09 -22.26 -5.10
C GLN A 133 -6.37 -21.18 -5.91
N GLU A 134 -7.12 -20.23 -6.48
CA GLU A 134 -6.52 -19.06 -7.12
C GLU A 134 -6.37 -17.93 -6.09
N GLU A 135 -5.14 -17.47 -5.86
CA GLU A 135 -4.89 -16.23 -5.14
C GLU A 135 -5.32 -15.05 -6.03
N ALA A 136 -6.34 -14.30 -5.60
CA ALA A 136 -6.79 -13.13 -6.36
C ALA A 136 -5.68 -12.05 -6.40
N MET A 137 -5.42 -11.45 -7.55
CA MET A 137 -4.54 -10.28 -7.59
C MET A 137 -5.21 -9.11 -6.83
N LEU A 138 -4.43 -8.19 -6.24
CA LEU A 138 -4.94 -6.97 -5.58
C LEU A 138 -6.05 -6.25 -6.38
N SER A 139 -5.93 -6.18 -7.70
CA SER A 139 -6.97 -5.63 -8.58
C SER A 139 -8.33 -6.30 -8.38
N ARG A 140 -8.37 -7.64 -8.44
CA ARG A 140 -9.59 -8.42 -8.23
C ARG A 140 -10.09 -8.29 -6.79
N LEU A 141 -9.19 -8.31 -5.81
CA LEU A 141 -9.56 -8.12 -4.40
C LEU A 141 -10.28 -6.79 -4.18
N LEU A 142 -9.78 -5.71 -4.78
CA LEU A 142 -10.40 -4.38 -4.68
C LEU A 142 -11.71 -4.28 -5.47
N GLU A 143 -11.86 -5.01 -6.57
CA GLU A 143 -13.09 -5.06 -7.37
C GLU A 143 -14.19 -5.88 -6.65
N GLU A 144 -13.87 -7.09 -6.19
CA GLU A 144 -14.84 -8.03 -5.61
C GLU A 144 -15.23 -7.68 -4.17
N HIS A 145 -14.30 -7.09 -3.39
CA HIS A 145 -14.50 -6.85 -1.96
C HIS A 145 -14.47 -5.38 -1.57
N ARG A 146 -14.73 -4.46 -2.51
CA ARG A 146 -14.71 -3.01 -2.24
C ARG A 146 -15.64 -2.61 -1.11
N GLU A 147 -16.89 -3.03 -1.18
CA GLU A 147 -17.94 -2.67 -0.21
C GLU A 147 -17.58 -3.15 1.20
N PRO A 148 -17.22 -4.43 1.43
CA PRO A 148 -16.70 -4.85 2.72
C PRO A 148 -15.50 -4.03 3.21
N LEU A 149 -14.52 -3.78 2.35
CA LEU A 149 -13.33 -3.00 2.72
C LEU A 149 -13.69 -1.58 3.16
N LEU A 150 -14.71 -0.95 2.56
CA LEU A 150 -15.20 0.38 2.95
C LEU A 150 -15.83 0.42 4.36
N THR A 151 -16.28 -0.72 4.90
CA THR A 151 -16.77 -0.80 6.28
C THR A 151 -15.63 -0.75 7.32
N MET A 152 -14.42 -1.12 6.90
CA MET A 152 -13.25 -1.26 7.78
C MET A 152 -12.21 -0.15 7.55
N ILE A 153 -12.08 0.31 6.31
CA ILE A 153 -11.07 1.26 5.86
C ILE A 153 -11.78 2.52 5.36
N PRO A 154 -11.39 3.71 5.86
CA PRO A 154 -11.92 4.97 5.37
C PRO A 154 -11.81 5.10 3.84
N ALA A 155 -12.89 5.52 3.20
CA ALA A 155 -13.00 5.58 1.73
C ALA A 155 -11.84 6.32 1.05
N ALA A 156 -11.39 7.43 1.63
CA ALA A 156 -10.26 8.21 1.11
C ALA A 156 -8.93 7.41 1.12
N MET A 157 -8.70 6.55 2.12
CA MET A 157 -7.52 5.68 2.15
C MET A 157 -7.62 4.56 1.13
N LEU A 158 -8.79 3.92 1.01
CA LEU A 158 -9.00 2.85 0.02
C LEU A 158 -8.89 3.38 -1.41
N GLN A 159 -9.35 4.61 -1.66
CA GLN A 159 -9.16 5.29 -2.94
C GLN A 159 -7.68 5.57 -3.23
N GLU A 160 -6.90 6.01 -2.24
CA GLU A 160 -5.44 6.18 -2.42
C GLU A 160 -4.75 4.84 -2.70
N VAL A 161 -5.17 3.76 -2.05
CA VAL A 161 -4.68 2.40 -2.34
C VAL A 161 -4.94 2.03 -3.81
N ASP A 162 -6.16 2.25 -4.27
CA ASP A 162 -6.56 1.97 -5.65
C ASP A 162 -5.73 2.79 -6.65
N LEU A 163 -5.56 4.10 -6.41
CA LEU A 163 -4.78 4.97 -7.30
C LEU A 163 -3.27 4.65 -7.33
N LEU A 164 -2.67 4.26 -6.19
CA LEU A 164 -1.23 4.02 -6.09
C LEU A 164 -0.83 2.62 -6.54
N PHE A 165 -1.67 1.62 -6.29
CA PHE A 165 -1.29 0.21 -6.44
C PHE A 165 -2.04 -0.53 -7.55
N ASN A 166 -3.26 -0.12 -7.88
CA ASN A 166 -4.12 -0.84 -8.81
C ASN A 166 -4.31 -0.12 -10.16
N PHE A 167 -4.44 1.20 -10.14
CA PHE A 167 -4.76 1.98 -11.33
C PHE A 167 -3.64 1.89 -12.38
N ARG A 168 -3.97 1.32 -13.55
CA ARG A 168 -3.03 1.10 -14.67
C ARG A 168 -2.51 2.39 -15.31
N GLY A 169 -3.26 3.50 -15.20
CA GLY A 169 -2.82 4.84 -15.60
C GLY A 169 -2.03 5.58 -14.51
N GLY A 170 -1.71 4.91 -13.41
CA GLY A 170 -0.92 5.40 -12.28
C GLY A 170 0.45 4.74 -12.19
N ALA A 171 1.16 4.99 -11.08
CA ALA A 171 2.52 4.50 -10.87
C ALA A 171 2.60 2.99 -10.61
N SER A 172 1.46 2.30 -10.37
CA SER A 172 1.38 0.86 -10.06
C SER A 172 2.55 0.38 -9.19
N VAL A 173 2.83 1.10 -8.10
CA VAL A 173 4.13 1.09 -7.39
C VAL A 173 4.51 -0.32 -6.95
N ARG A 174 3.52 -1.08 -6.45
CA ARG A 174 3.74 -2.47 -6.04
C ARG A 174 4.15 -3.38 -7.20
N ASN A 175 3.55 -3.23 -8.37
CA ASN A 175 3.87 -4.07 -9.52
C ASN A 175 5.25 -3.73 -10.08
N GLU A 176 5.60 -2.44 -10.14
CA GLU A 176 6.94 -2.03 -10.56
C GLU A 176 8.01 -2.55 -9.58
N LEU A 177 7.75 -2.47 -8.27
CA LEU A 177 8.63 -3.01 -7.23
C LEU A 177 8.75 -4.54 -7.35
N ALA A 178 7.63 -5.26 -7.37
CA ALA A 178 7.61 -6.73 -7.37
C ALA A 178 8.24 -7.34 -8.63
N HIS A 179 8.22 -6.63 -9.76
CA HIS A 179 8.86 -7.05 -11.00
C HIS A 179 10.27 -6.48 -11.19
N GLY A 180 10.83 -5.78 -10.19
CA GLY A 180 12.19 -5.25 -10.24
C GLY A 180 12.41 -4.18 -11.32
N LYS A 181 11.36 -3.42 -11.66
CA LYS A 181 11.42 -2.37 -12.70
C LYS A 181 11.85 -1.02 -12.14
N MET A 182 11.80 -0.85 -10.82
CA MET A 182 12.23 0.37 -10.14
C MET A 182 13.76 0.39 -10.05
N GLY A 183 14.36 1.50 -10.46
CA GLY A 183 15.76 1.80 -10.18
C GLY A 183 15.92 2.45 -8.80
N ASP A 184 17.17 2.59 -8.36
CA ASP A 184 17.49 3.12 -7.02
C ASP A 184 16.77 4.46 -6.76
N GLY A 185 16.84 5.39 -7.72
CA GLY A 185 16.27 6.73 -7.62
C GLY A 185 14.75 6.76 -7.34
N ASP A 186 14.01 5.72 -7.75
CA ASP A 186 12.56 5.68 -7.65
C ASP A 186 12.09 5.58 -6.20
N PHE A 187 12.87 4.96 -5.32
CA PHE A 187 12.53 4.75 -3.92
C PHE A 187 12.47 6.06 -3.10
N TRP A 188 13.22 7.09 -3.51
CA TRP A 188 13.15 8.43 -2.92
C TRP A 188 12.09 9.33 -3.56
N SER A 189 11.33 8.81 -4.53
CA SER A 189 10.24 9.58 -5.12
C SER A 189 9.14 9.81 -4.08
N PRO A 190 8.46 10.97 -4.11
CA PRO A 190 7.34 11.22 -3.21
C PRO A 190 6.21 10.19 -3.34
N VAL A 191 6.08 9.54 -4.49
CA VAL A 191 5.06 8.51 -4.72
C VAL A 191 5.36 7.26 -3.89
N VAL A 192 6.60 6.78 -3.89
CA VAL A 192 6.99 5.56 -3.14
C VAL A 192 7.04 5.83 -1.64
N ILE A 193 7.56 6.99 -1.22
CA ILE A 193 7.56 7.40 0.18
C ILE A 193 6.13 7.50 0.71
N TYR A 194 5.22 8.13 -0.06
CA TYR A 194 3.82 8.25 0.32
C TYR A 194 3.11 6.89 0.35
N ALA A 195 3.37 6.03 -0.63
CA ALA A 195 2.82 4.67 -0.67
C ALA A 195 3.23 3.86 0.57
N THR A 196 4.51 3.90 0.92
CA THR A 196 5.06 3.22 2.10
C THR A 196 4.44 3.79 3.38
N TRP A 197 4.36 5.11 3.49
CA TRP A 197 3.71 5.79 4.60
C TRP A 197 2.22 5.43 4.72
N LEU A 198 1.50 5.31 3.60
CA LEU A 198 0.08 4.96 3.59
C LEU A 198 -0.15 3.57 4.18
N VAL A 199 0.65 2.57 3.77
CA VAL A 199 0.55 1.21 4.30
C VAL A 199 0.90 1.17 5.79
N LEU A 200 1.98 1.83 6.21
CA LEU A 200 2.34 1.96 7.63
C LEU A 200 1.26 2.70 8.43
N ARG A 201 0.60 3.70 7.85
CA ARG A 201 -0.49 4.42 8.49
C ARG A 201 -1.69 3.52 8.73
N MET A 202 -2.03 2.67 7.77
CA MET A 202 -3.10 1.66 7.92
C MET A 202 -2.74 0.66 9.03
N ALA A 203 -1.47 0.26 9.14
CA ALA A 203 -1.00 -0.63 10.19
C ALA A 203 -1.02 0.03 11.59
N CYS A 204 -0.48 1.24 11.75
CA CYS A 204 -0.23 1.82 13.08
C CYS A 204 -1.41 2.58 13.68
N VAL A 205 -2.09 3.41 12.88
CA VAL A 205 -3.03 4.42 13.42
C VAL A 205 -4.25 3.81 14.11
N PRO A 206 -4.88 2.75 13.57
CA PRO A 206 -6.00 2.09 14.27
C PRO A 206 -5.60 1.53 15.64
N SER A 207 -4.39 0.98 15.76
CA SER A 207 -3.85 0.40 17.00
C SER A 207 -3.71 1.44 18.12
N PHE A 208 -3.58 2.74 17.81
CA PHE A 208 -3.46 3.77 18.84
C PHE A 208 -4.72 3.93 19.70
N ARG A 209 -5.87 3.46 19.24
CA ARG A 209 -7.10 3.46 20.06
C ARG A 209 -7.01 2.51 21.25
N VAL A 210 -6.30 1.40 21.10
CA VAL A 210 -6.11 0.38 22.15
C VAL A 210 -4.76 0.50 22.85
N TRP A 211 -3.93 1.48 22.47
CA TRP A 211 -2.60 1.68 23.01
C TRP A 211 -2.53 1.90 24.53
N PRO A 212 -3.47 2.63 25.18
CA PRO A 212 -3.43 2.77 26.64
C PRO A 212 -3.42 1.42 27.39
N ASP A 213 -4.18 0.44 26.88
CA ASP A 213 -4.27 -0.90 27.45
C ASP A 213 -2.99 -1.71 27.17
N VAL A 214 -2.51 -1.67 25.93
CA VAL A 214 -1.27 -2.34 25.50
C VAL A 214 -0.07 -1.80 26.27
N ALA A 215 0.07 -0.48 26.38
CA ALA A 215 1.17 0.17 27.09
C ALA A 215 1.16 -0.21 28.59
N SER A 216 -0.01 -0.23 29.22
CA SER A 216 -0.14 -0.66 30.62
C SER A 216 0.30 -2.11 30.83
N ALA A 217 -0.06 -3.02 29.93
CA ALA A 217 0.40 -4.40 29.95
C ALA A 217 1.93 -4.53 29.76
N MET A 218 2.53 -3.71 28.90
CA MET A 218 3.98 -3.70 28.70
C MET A 218 4.75 -3.22 29.94
N PHE A 219 4.32 -2.12 30.55
CA PHE A 219 5.01 -1.56 31.73
C PHE A 219 4.84 -2.42 32.98
N SER A 220 3.75 -3.18 33.09
CA SER A 220 3.55 -4.14 34.18
C SER A 220 4.40 -5.40 34.03
N GLN A 221 4.74 -5.82 32.81
CA GLN A 221 5.61 -6.98 32.56
C GLN A 221 7.11 -6.65 32.60
N GLY A 222 7.50 -5.37 32.49
CA GLY A 222 8.89 -4.89 32.56
C GLY A 222 9.46 -4.67 33.97
N CYS A 223 8.69 -4.96 35.02
CA CYS A 223 9.12 -4.87 36.43
C CYS A 223 9.49 -6.26 36.98
N HIS A 224 10.45 -6.96 36.39
CA HIS A 224 11.11 -8.12 37.00
C HIS A 224 12.57 -8.23 36.53
#